data_AF-A0A3D1GUV1-F1
#
_entry.id   AF-A0A3D1GUV1-F1
#
_cell.length_a   1.000
_cell.length_b   1.000
_cell.length_c   1.000
_cell.angle_alpha   90.00
_cell.angle_beta   90.00
_cell.angle_gamma   90.00
#
_symmetry.space_group_name_H-M   'P 1'
#
loop_
_entity.id
_entity.type
_entity.pdbx_description
1 polymer ?
#
loop_
_entity_poly.entity_id
_entity_poly.type
_entity_poly.pdbx_seq_one_letter_code
_entity_poly.pdbx_strand_id
1 'polypeptide(L)'
;SATAMDKINSRLIFSSVGITVPPLLALQEDTHVQPADYTGDYVIKPRNDGSSVGVMIVKNGMPAPQRSQWAANTQLIAEEYIPGRELTVSVLDGRALCVTEIHVPGQFYDFDAK
;
A
#
# COMPACT_ATOMS: atom_id res chain seq x y z
N SER A 1 8.15 -7.00 16.36
CA SER A 1 8.48 -6.94 14.92
C SER A 1 7.30 -7.32 14.04
N ALA A 2 6.56 -8.41 14.32
CA ALA A 2 5.44 -8.87 13.49
C ALA A 2 4.33 -7.83 13.22
N THR A 3 4.01 -7.00 14.21
CA THR A 3 2.96 -5.98 14.11
C THR A 3 3.22 -4.94 13.02
N ALA A 4 4.48 -4.54 12.83
CA ALA A 4 4.89 -3.54 11.84
C ALA A 4 4.82 -4.09 10.39
N MET A 5 5.00 -5.40 10.23
CA MET A 5 4.97 -6.06 8.93
C MET A 5 3.53 -6.31 8.46
N ASP A 6 2.61 -6.55 9.39
CA ASP A 6 1.18 -6.67 9.11
C ASP A 6 0.53 -5.29 8.98
N LYS A 7 0.26 -4.90 7.73
CA LYS A 7 -0.32 -3.59 7.40
C LYS A 7 -1.70 -3.36 8.03
N ILE A 8 -2.50 -4.40 8.26
CA ILE A 8 -3.80 -4.26 8.92
C ILE A 8 -3.62 -3.95 10.40
N ASN A 9 -2.76 -4.71 11.09
CA ASN A 9 -2.52 -4.49 12.51
C ASN A 9 -1.82 -3.15 12.78
N SER A 10 -0.81 -2.80 11.98
CA SER A 10 -0.14 -1.49 12.06
C SER A 10 -1.11 -0.33 11.91
N ARG A 11 -1.95 -0.39 10.88
CA ARG A 11 -3.02 0.57 10.63
C ARG A 11 -3.93 0.77 11.84
N LEU A 12 -4.43 -0.32 12.43
CA LEU A 12 -5.33 -0.24 13.59
C LEU A 12 -4.67 0.50 14.76
N ILE A 13 -3.39 0.23 15.02
CA ILE A 13 -2.63 0.90 16.06
C ILE A 13 -2.47 2.39 15.72
N PHE A 14 -2.03 2.71 14.51
CA PHE A 14 -1.85 4.10 14.07
C PHE A 14 -3.14 4.91 14.18
N SER A 15 -4.25 4.39 13.66
CA SER A 15 -5.56 5.04 13.76
C SER A 15 -6.01 5.21 15.21
N SER A 16 -5.76 4.21 16.08
CA SER A 16 -6.15 4.29 17.51
C SER A 16 -5.47 5.43 18.27
N VAL A 17 -4.31 5.90 17.78
CA VAL A 17 -3.56 7.03 18.37
C VAL A 17 -3.67 8.31 17.54
N GLY A 18 -4.60 8.37 16.58
CA GLY A 18 -4.89 9.57 15.79
C GLY A 18 -3.94 9.81 14.61
N ILE A 19 -3.13 8.83 14.21
CA ILE A 19 -2.32 8.92 12.99
C ILE A 19 -3.21 8.60 11.79
N THR A 20 -3.24 9.52 10.83
CA THR A 20 -3.96 9.37 9.56
C THR A 20 -3.35 8.28 8.71
N VAL A 21 -4.20 7.42 8.16
CA VAL A 21 -3.83 6.30 7.28
C VAL A 21 -4.79 6.30 6.07
N PRO A 22 -4.35 5.87 4.87
CA PRO A 22 -5.20 5.83 3.68
C PRO A 22 -6.43 4.95 3.92
N PRO A 23 -7.66 5.28 3.50
CA PRO A 23 -8.81 4.40 3.69
C PRO A 23 -8.59 2.97 3.16
N LEU A 24 -9.00 1.97 3.95
CA LEU A 24 -9.02 0.58 3.51
C LEU A 24 -10.28 0.35 2.68
N LEU A 25 -10.13 -0.32 1.53
CA LEU A 25 -11.24 -0.66 0.65
C LEU A 25 -11.55 -2.15 0.80
N ALA A 26 -12.84 -2.48 0.84
CA ALA A 26 -13.28 -3.88 0.83
C ALA A 26 -12.83 -4.53 -0.48
N LEU A 27 -12.12 -5.66 -0.41
CA LEU A 27 -11.55 -6.30 -1.58
C LEU A 27 -12.49 -7.37 -2.12
N GLN A 28 -12.67 -7.40 -3.43
CA GLN A 28 -13.26 -8.51 -4.17
C GLN A 28 -12.15 -9.22 -4.96
N GLU A 29 -12.00 -10.52 -4.71
CA GLU A 29 -11.00 -11.37 -5.36
C GLU A 29 -11.70 -12.52 -6.10
N ASP A 30 -11.68 -12.48 -7.43
CA ASP A 30 -12.08 -13.59 -8.29
C ASP A 30 -10.94 -13.98 -9.25
N THR A 31 -11.20 -14.01 -10.55
CA THR A 31 -10.19 -13.93 -11.60
C THR A 31 -9.39 -12.64 -11.58
N HIS A 32 -10.02 -11.54 -11.16
CA HIS A 32 -9.43 -10.21 -11.01
C HIS A 32 -9.55 -9.73 -9.57
N VAL A 33 -8.73 -8.76 -9.22
CA VAL A 33 -8.67 -8.18 -7.88
C VAL A 33 -9.01 -6.71 -7.97
N GLN A 34 -10.04 -6.28 -7.26
CA GLN A 34 -10.49 -4.89 -7.25
C GLN A 34 -11.28 -4.57 -5.97
N PRO A 35 -11.37 -3.30 -5.56
CA PRO A 35 -12.23 -2.92 -4.45
C PRO A 35 -13.72 -3.06 -4.81
N ALA A 36 -14.52 -3.55 -3.87
CA ALA A 36 -15.97 -3.59 -3.97
C ALA A 36 -16.55 -2.17 -3.80
N ASP A 37 -17.48 -1.80 -4.68
CA ASP A 37 -18.24 -0.55 -4.62
C ASP A 37 -17.38 0.73 -4.53
N TYR A 38 -16.21 0.75 -5.19
CA TYR A 38 -15.31 1.91 -5.21
C TYR A 38 -14.97 2.37 -6.63
N THR A 39 -15.17 3.65 -6.90
CA THR A 39 -14.90 4.30 -8.19
C THR A 39 -13.84 5.39 -8.02
N GLY A 40 -12.58 4.99 -7.99
CA GLY A 40 -11.43 5.88 -7.80
C GLY A 40 -10.12 5.17 -8.13
N ASP A 41 -9.01 5.89 -8.02
CA ASP A 41 -7.68 5.28 -8.09
C ASP A 41 -7.44 4.49 -6.81
N TYR A 42 -6.89 3.29 -6.91
CA TYR A 42 -6.62 2.43 -5.76
C TYR A 42 -5.29 1.71 -5.87
N VAL A 43 -4.81 1.22 -4.73
CA VAL A 43 -3.57 0.45 -4.62
C VAL A 43 -3.90 -0.92 -4.06
N ILE A 44 -3.48 -1.99 -4.76
CA ILE A 44 -3.51 -3.36 -4.25
C ILE A 44 -2.11 -3.76 -3.82
N LYS A 45 -1.96 -4.35 -2.63
CA LYS A 45 -0.67 -4.82 -2.13
C LYS A 45 -0.78 -6.03 -1.21
N PRO A 46 0.28 -6.84 -1.08
CA PRO A 46 0.34 -7.89 -0.06
C PRO A 46 0.26 -7.32 1.37
N ARG A 47 -0.52 -7.98 2.23
CA ARG A 47 -0.71 -7.60 3.63
C ARG A 47 0.59 -7.57 4.42
N ASN A 48 1.40 -8.62 4.28
CA ASN A 48 2.55 -8.89 5.15
C ASN A 48 3.91 -8.77 4.47
N ASP A 49 3.98 -8.27 3.23
CA ASP A 49 5.25 -8.20 2.49
C ASP A 49 5.88 -6.80 2.50
N GLY A 50 7.19 -6.73 2.34
CA GLY A 50 7.98 -5.50 2.25
C GLY A 50 8.47 -5.22 0.82
N SER A 51 9.34 -4.21 0.67
CA SER A 51 10.10 -3.96 -0.57
C SER A 51 9.28 -3.63 -1.83
N SER A 52 8.05 -3.13 -1.69
CA SER A 52 7.15 -2.80 -2.82
C SER A 52 6.83 -3.96 -3.78
N VAL A 53 7.17 -5.20 -3.41
CA VAL A 53 6.92 -6.38 -4.26
C VAL A 53 5.42 -6.65 -4.32
N GLY A 54 4.89 -6.77 -5.55
CA GLY A 54 3.47 -7.02 -5.79
C GLY A 54 2.54 -5.85 -5.45
N VAL A 55 3.06 -4.63 -5.30
CA VAL A 55 2.24 -3.42 -5.21
C VAL A 55 1.77 -3.03 -6.61
N MET A 56 0.47 -2.80 -6.78
CA MET A 56 -0.10 -2.30 -8.03
C MET A 56 -1.00 -1.11 -7.78
N ILE A 57 -0.78 -0.06 -8.57
CA ILE A 57 -1.63 1.15 -8.59
C ILE A 57 -2.54 1.03 -9.81
N VAL A 58 -3.84 1.07 -9.59
CA VAL A 58 -4.84 0.97 -10.64
C VAL A 58 -5.56 2.31 -10.74
N LYS A 59 -5.51 2.90 -11.93
CA LYS A 59 -6.21 4.15 -12.23
C LYS A 59 -7.67 3.87 -12.56
N ASN A 60 -8.57 4.78 -12.18
CA ASN A 60 -9.97 4.66 -12.52
C ASN A 60 -10.16 4.47 -14.05
N GLY A 61 -10.98 3.50 -14.45
CA GLY A 61 -11.20 3.12 -15.84
C GLY A 61 -10.13 2.20 -16.46
N MET A 62 -9.06 1.86 -15.74
CA MET A 62 -8.14 0.79 -16.14
C MET A 62 -8.72 -0.59 -15.77
N PRO A 63 -8.36 -1.64 -16.53
CA PRO A 63 -8.75 -3.00 -16.16
C PRO A 63 -8.17 -3.40 -14.80
N ALA A 64 -8.97 -4.08 -14.00
CA ALA A 64 -8.50 -4.68 -12.76
C ALA A 64 -7.39 -5.70 -13.04
N PRO A 65 -6.37 -5.82 -12.17
CA PRO A 65 -5.32 -6.82 -12.32
C PRO A 65 -5.85 -8.23 -12.11
N GLN A 66 -5.24 -9.20 -12.80
CA GLN A 66 -5.57 -10.62 -12.61
C GLN A 66 -5.02 -11.14 -11.27
N ARG A 67 -5.78 -12.01 -10.59
CA ARG A 67 -5.36 -12.61 -9.31
C ARG A 67 -4.08 -13.44 -9.43
N SER A 68 -3.81 -13.98 -10.62
CA SER A 68 -2.61 -14.76 -10.96
C SER A 68 -1.29 -13.97 -10.88
N GLN A 69 -1.35 -12.63 -10.83
CA GLN A 69 -0.16 -11.80 -10.69
C GLN A 69 0.48 -11.88 -9.30
N TRP A 70 -0.23 -12.45 -8.32
CA TRP A 70 0.30 -12.77 -7.00
C TRP A 70 0.27 -14.26 -6.76
N ALA A 71 1.17 -14.76 -5.89
CA ALA A 71 1.11 -16.14 -5.43
C ALA A 71 -0.27 -16.48 -4.83
N ALA A 72 -0.71 -17.72 -5.00
CA ALA A 72 -2.06 -18.15 -4.60
C ALA A 72 -2.37 -17.89 -3.12
N ASN A 73 -1.37 -18.00 -2.24
CA ASN A 73 -1.54 -17.82 -0.79
C ASN A 73 -1.26 -16.38 -0.31
N THR A 74 -1.01 -15.44 -1.21
CA THR A 74 -0.81 -14.03 -0.85
C THR A 74 -2.12 -13.43 -0.35
N GLN A 75 -2.11 -12.91 0.88
CA GLN A 75 -3.21 -12.10 1.40
C GLN A 75 -3.06 -10.68 0.86
N LEU A 76 -4.05 -10.20 0.13
CA LEU A 76 -4.06 -8.87 -0.48
C LEU A 76 -4.90 -7.90 0.34
N ILE A 77 -4.58 -6.61 0.23
CA ILE A 77 -5.39 -5.50 0.72
C ILE A 77 -5.52 -4.45 -0.37
N ALA A 78 -6.63 -3.71 -0.38
CA ALA A 78 -6.81 -2.52 -1.20
C ALA A 78 -6.89 -1.26 -0.32
N GLU A 79 -6.29 -0.19 -0.82
CA GLU A 79 -6.32 1.14 -0.22
C GLU A 79 -6.64 2.18 -1.28
N GLU A 80 -7.27 3.28 -0.88
CA GLU A 80 -7.39 4.45 -1.73
C GLU A 80 -6.00 5.00 -2.10
N TYR A 81 -5.81 5.32 -3.38
CA TYR A 81 -4.58 5.95 -3.85
C TYR A 81 -4.52 7.41 -3.41
N ILE A 82 -3.45 7.79 -2.71
CA ILE A 82 -3.24 9.16 -2.24
C ILE A 82 -2.22 9.86 -3.16
N PRO A 83 -2.64 10.79 -4.04
CA PRO A 83 -1.70 11.54 -4.86
C PRO A 83 -0.90 12.53 -4.02
N GLY A 84 0.38 12.73 -4.35
CA GLY A 84 1.20 13.74 -3.71
C GLY A 84 2.66 13.32 -3.56
N ARG A 85 3.27 13.82 -2.48
CA ARG A 85 4.68 13.59 -2.16
C ARG A 85 4.82 12.40 -1.22
N GLU A 86 5.80 11.54 -1.48
CA GLU A 86 6.16 10.44 -0.59
C GLU A 86 7.28 10.89 0.34
N LEU A 87 6.99 10.93 1.65
CA LEU A 87 7.93 11.37 2.68
C LEU A 87 8.20 10.22 3.65
N THR A 88 9.46 10.03 4.02
CA THR A 88 9.90 9.03 4.99
C THR A 88 10.76 9.65 6.09
N VAL A 89 10.65 9.11 7.30
CA VAL A 89 11.42 9.54 8.47
C VAL A 89 11.99 8.31 9.15
N SER A 90 13.33 8.25 9.23
CA SER A 90 13.99 7.21 10.01
C SER A 90 13.93 7.53 11.50
N VAL A 91 13.68 6.52 12.33
CA VAL A 91 13.71 6.65 13.79
C VAL A 91 14.80 5.75 14.35
N LEU A 92 15.73 6.34 15.12
CA LEU A 92 16.81 5.63 15.78
C LEU A 92 16.79 5.97 17.27
N ASP A 93 16.75 4.95 18.13
CA ASP A 93 16.67 5.09 19.60
C ASP A 93 15.57 6.06 20.07
N GLY A 94 14.40 5.96 19.44
CA GLY A 94 13.23 6.80 19.76
C GLY A 94 13.33 8.24 19.26
N ARG A 95 14.37 8.60 18.49
CA ARG A 95 14.55 9.93 17.92
C ARG A 95 14.28 9.92 16.42
N ALA A 96 13.42 10.83 15.97
CA ALA A 96 13.21 11.08 14.55
C ALA A 96 14.44 11.75 13.94
N LEU A 97 14.89 11.24 12.80
CA LEU A 97 15.96 11.82 11.98
C LEU A 97 15.37 12.75 10.90
N CYS A 98 16.20 13.16 9.94
CA CYS A 98 15.78 14.05 8.86
C CYS A 98 14.64 13.44 8.03
N VAL A 99 13.66 14.28 7.69
CA VAL A 99 12.61 13.93 6.73
C VAL A 99 13.24 13.85 5.35
N THR A 100 13.07 12.71 4.70
CA THR A 100 13.54 12.48 3.33
C THR A 100 12.35 12.36 2.41
N GLU A 101 12.38 13.10 1.30
CA GLU A 101 11.43 12.91 0.22
C GLU A 101 11.95 11.85 -0.74
N ILE A 102 11.09 10.89 -1.07
CA ILE A 102 11.36 9.90 -2.11
C ILE A 102 10.78 10.48 -3.40
N HIS A 103 11.66 10.87 -4.32
CA HIS A 103 11.28 11.37 -5.63
C HIS A 103 11.74 10.38 -6.70
N VAL A 104 10.78 9.72 -7.36
CA VAL A 104 11.04 8.82 -8.49
C VAL A 104 10.71 9.58 -9.76
N PRO A 105 11.63 9.65 -10.76
CA PRO A 105 11.27 10.13 -12.10
C PRO A 105 10.28 9.14 -12.74
N GLY A 106 8.98 9.32 -12.51
CA GLY A 106 7.92 8.35 -12.83
C GLY A 106 6.69 8.51 -11.92
N GLN A 107 5.70 7.62 -12.01
CA GLN A 107 4.46 7.75 -11.22
C GLN A 107 4.56 7.21 -9.78
N PHE A 108 5.52 6.32 -9.43
CA PHE A 108 5.63 5.73 -8.08
C PHE A 108 6.98 5.00 -7.83
N TYR A 109 7.34 4.76 -6.56
CA TYR A 109 8.50 3.97 -6.11
C TYR A 109 8.20 2.46 -6.10
N ASP A 110 8.40 1.80 -7.24
CA ASP A 110 8.34 0.35 -7.35
C ASP A 110 9.67 -0.33 -6.97
N PHE A 111 9.70 -1.65 -6.96
CA PHE A 111 10.92 -2.42 -6.70
C PHE A 111 12.03 -2.13 -7.73
N ASP A 112 11.65 -1.81 -8.96
CA ASP A 112 12.58 -1.53 -10.07
C ASP A 112 13.18 -0.12 -10.00
N ALA A 113 12.61 0.78 -9.19
CA ALA A 113 13.11 2.13 -8.93
C ALA A 113 14.25 2.20 -7.90
N LYS A 114 14.76 1.05 -7.42
CA LYS A 114 15.91 0.96 -6.50
C LYS A 114 17.27 0.92 -7.20
#